data_AF-A0A830HH07-F1
#
_entry.id   AF-A0A830HH07-F1
#
_cell.length_a   1.000
_cell.length_b   1.000
_cell.length_c   1.000
_cell.angle_alpha   90.00
_cell.angle_beta   90.00
_cell.angle_gamma   90.00
#
_symmetry.space_group_name_H-M   'P 1'
#
loop_
_entity.id
_entity.type
_entity.pdbx_description
1 polymer ?
#
loop_
_entity_poly.entity_id
_entity_poly.type
_entity_poly.pdbx_seq_one_letter_code
_entity_poly.pdbx_strand_id
1 'polypeptide(L)'
;MVLSMGRVAYFGKASKMSEYLTSIGSPPSEGTNVAEFVLDLVNKDFTSASTVKKTLGKWAERRGGAPYGVEEKSEKDVTATPTNTSSTSSFTKQLAVLTDRSFLVARREPLAYLVRLVANFVATLFFGIIYIKTRDKTQDQVISRTFFLMFCMGIPMQFIIVSNFIYYYQWLSLKKEVKDGMYHPAASAIASWIVQTPVMRTRCLCSRMDSYDALDIRRS
;
A
#
# COMPACT_ATOMS: atom_id res chain seq x y z
N MET A 1 12.81 11.87 23.23
CA MET A 1 14.00 12.18 22.39
C MET A 1 13.61 13.29 21.44
N VAL A 2 14.46 14.31 21.27
CA VAL A 2 14.24 15.42 20.34
C VAL A 2 15.35 15.39 19.29
N LEU A 3 14.97 15.41 18.01
CA LEU A 3 15.89 15.48 16.88
C LEU A 3 15.66 16.75 16.07
N SER A 4 16.76 17.33 15.59
CA SER A 4 16.75 18.39 14.60
C SER A 4 17.88 18.21 13.60
N MET A 5 17.60 18.40 12.31
CA MET A 5 18.55 18.22 11.20
C MET A 5 19.31 16.87 11.21
N GLY A 6 18.64 15.78 11.61
CA GLY A 6 19.25 14.45 11.73
C GLY A 6 20.24 14.29 12.89
N ARG A 7 20.34 15.28 13.78
CA ARG A 7 21.15 15.25 15.00
C ARG A 7 20.24 15.23 16.23
N VAL A 8 20.71 14.62 17.30
CA VAL A 8 20.00 14.61 18.59
C VAL A 8 20.21 15.96 19.26
N ALA A 9 19.10 16.60 19.64
CA ALA A 9 19.12 17.84 20.43
C ALA A 9 18.94 17.56 21.93
N TYR A 10 18.18 16.51 22.28
CA TYR A 10 18.01 16.05 23.65
C TYR A 10 17.58 14.59 23.72
N PHE A 11 18.18 13.82 24.62
CA PHE A 11 17.79 12.45 24.92
C PHE A 11 17.81 12.22 26.44
N GLY A 12 16.66 11.91 27.05
CA GLY A 12 16.55 11.79 28.51
C GLY A 12 15.11 11.84 29.01
N LYS A 13 14.93 11.85 30.33
CA LYS A 13 13.60 11.95 30.97
C LYS A 13 12.95 13.31 30.69
N ALA A 14 11.63 13.33 30.48
CA ALA A 14 10.89 14.57 30.22
C ALA A 14 10.96 15.55 31.40
N SER A 15 10.86 15.06 32.65
CA SER A 15 10.94 15.87 33.87
C SER A 15 12.26 16.62 34.04
N LYS A 16 13.32 16.14 33.39
CA LYS A 16 14.68 16.69 33.48
C LYS A 16 15.05 17.59 32.31
N MET A 17 14.12 17.77 31.35
CA MET A 17 14.34 18.57 30.15
C MET A 17 14.47 20.07 30.48
N SER A 18 13.68 20.60 31.42
CA SER A 18 13.79 21.99 31.87
C SER A 18 15.15 22.31 32.51
N GLU A 19 15.67 21.38 33.33
CA GLU A 19 17.00 21.48 33.92
C GLU A 19 18.10 21.50 32.85
N TYR A 20 17.97 20.65 31.82
CA TYR A 20 18.90 20.64 30.69
C TYR A 20 18.85 21.95 29.89
N LEU A 21 17.66 22.43 29.54
CA LEU A 21 17.48 23.68 28.80
C LEU A 21 18.04 24.89 29.55
N THR A 22 17.89 24.89 30.87
CA THR A 22 18.54 25.87 31.75
C THR A 22 20.07 25.76 31.70
N SER A 23 20.62 24.54 31.71
CA SER A 23 22.08 24.31 31.64
C SER A 23 22.72 24.78 30.33
N ILE A 24 21.98 24.79 29.22
CA ILE A 24 22.47 25.30 27.93
C ILE A 24 22.25 26.82 27.77
N GLY A 25 21.64 27.49 28.75
CA GLY A 25 21.39 28.93 28.76
C GLY A 25 20.11 29.36 28.05
N SER A 26 19.11 28.48 27.96
CA SER A 26 17.81 28.78 27.34
C SER A 26 16.67 28.27 28.25
N PRO A 27 16.41 28.94 29.38
CA PRO A 27 15.35 28.51 30.29
C PRO A 27 13.96 28.72 29.66
N PRO A 28 13.03 27.77 29.82
CA PRO A 28 11.64 27.99 29.44
C PRO A 28 10.98 29.05 30.33
N SER A 29 10.11 29.88 29.76
CA SER A 29 9.33 30.88 30.51
C SER A 29 8.30 30.24 31.44
N GLU A 30 7.98 30.92 32.55
CA GLU A 30 7.00 30.43 33.52
C GLU A 30 5.63 30.18 32.88
N GLY A 31 5.08 28.98 33.08
CA GLY A 31 3.79 28.57 32.51
C GLY A 31 3.83 28.03 31.07
N THR A 32 4.98 28.03 30.41
CA THR A 32 5.10 27.51 29.03
C THR A 32 5.28 26.00 29.02
N ASN A 33 4.62 25.32 28.06
CA ASN A 33 4.84 23.90 27.82
C ASN A 33 6.27 23.65 27.34
N VAL A 34 7.07 22.95 28.16
CA VAL A 34 8.48 22.63 27.89
C VAL A 34 8.66 21.88 26.56
N ALA A 35 7.67 21.07 26.15
CA ALA A 35 7.71 20.34 24.89
C ALA A 35 7.59 21.26 23.66
N GLU A 36 6.75 22.29 23.73
CA GLU A 36 6.62 23.29 22.66
C GLU A 36 7.87 24.17 22.61
N PHE A 37 8.33 24.64 23.77
CA PHE A 37 9.52 25.50 23.87
C PHE A 37 10.78 24.84 23.30
N VAL A 38 11.00 23.54 23.55
CA VAL A 38 12.15 22.85 22.97
C VAL A 38 12.01 22.69 21.45
N LEU A 39 10.79 22.49 20.93
CA LEU A 39 10.55 22.40 19.50
C LEU A 39 10.83 23.74 18.82
N ASP A 40 10.39 24.86 19.38
CA ASP A 40 10.70 26.21 18.85
C ASP A 40 12.20 26.51 18.87
N LEU A 41 12.89 26.10 19.94
CA LEU A 41 14.33 26.30 20.10
C LEU A 41 15.17 25.46 19.11
N VAL A 42 14.72 24.25 18.78
CA VAL A 42 15.45 23.33 17.89
C VAL A 42 14.99 23.41 16.43
N ASN A 43 13.91 24.13 16.14
CA ASN A 43 13.39 24.28 14.79
C ASN A 43 14.03 25.48 14.07
N LYS A 44 14.55 25.22 12.87
CA LYS A 44 15.18 26.21 11.99
C LYS A 44 14.20 27.26 11.45
N ASP A 45 12.90 26.95 11.45
CA ASP A 45 11.88 27.82 10.87
C ASP A 45 11.44 28.92 11.87
N PHE A 46 11.65 28.69 13.17
CA PHE A 46 11.31 29.63 14.26
C PHE A 46 12.54 30.28 14.92
N THR A 47 13.72 29.68 14.74
CA THR A 47 14.99 30.14 15.34
C THR A 47 16.10 30.18 14.30
N SER A 48 17.04 31.14 14.42
CA SER A 48 18.17 31.26 13.49
C SER A 48 19.00 29.97 13.43
N ALA A 49 19.40 29.57 12.21
CA ALA A 49 20.12 28.32 11.96
C ALA A 49 21.45 28.20 12.72
N SER A 50 22.06 29.33 13.11
CA SER A 50 23.27 29.37 13.94
C SER A 50 22.99 28.98 15.39
N THR A 51 21.86 29.43 15.95
CA THR A 51 21.44 29.08 17.32
C THR A 51 21.07 27.61 17.43
N VAL A 52 20.33 27.07 16.45
CA VAL A 52 20.00 25.63 16.40
C VAL A 52 21.26 24.77 16.35
N LYS A 53 22.24 25.13 15.50
CA LYS A 53 23.54 24.42 15.43
C LYS A 53 24.33 24.51 16.74
N LYS A 54 24.26 25.64 17.45
CA LYS A 54 24.91 25.81 18.76
C LYS A 54 24.27 24.90 19.81
N THR A 55 22.95 24.81 19.85
CA THR A 55 22.22 23.90 20.75
C THR A 55 22.56 22.44 20.45
N LEU A 56 22.56 22.04 19.18
CA LEU A 56 22.99 20.71 18.73
C LEU A 56 24.45 20.41 19.07
N GLY A 57 25.35 21.41 18.95
CA GLY A 57 26.77 21.29 19.32
C GLY A 57 26.97 21.06 20.81
N LYS A 58 26.27 21.82 21.65
CA LYS A 58 26.29 21.64 23.12
C LYS A 58 25.80 20.27 23.57
N TRP A 59 24.85 19.67 22.85
CA TRP A 59 24.45 18.28 23.10
C TRP A 59 25.53 17.28 22.65
N ALA A 60 26.14 17.47 21.49
CA ALA A 60 27.20 16.58 20.98
C ALA A 60 28.48 16.59 21.84
N GLU A 61 28.83 17.74 22.42
CA GLU A 61 29.93 17.87 23.38
C GLU A 61 29.65 17.13 24.71
N ARG A 62 28.38 16.85 25.00
CA ARG A 62 27.97 16.13 26.21
C ARG A 62 28.22 14.63 26.05
N ARG A 63 29.27 14.14 26.73
CA ARG A 63 29.57 12.74 27.10
C ARG A 63 28.84 11.68 26.26
N GLY A 64 29.26 11.53 25.00
CA GLY A 64 28.93 10.37 24.14
C GLY A 64 27.45 10.08 23.87
N GLY A 65 26.53 11.01 24.13
CA GLY A 65 25.08 10.77 23.95
C GLY A 65 24.40 10.06 25.11
N ALA A 66 25.00 10.04 26.30
CA ALA A 66 24.38 9.45 27.49
C ALA A 66 23.02 10.13 27.83
N PRO A 67 21.98 9.35 28.17
CA PRO A 67 20.66 9.88 28.46
C PRO A 67 20.63 10.79 29.71
N TYR A 68 20.05 11.97 29.59
CA TYR A 68 19.92 12.92 30.70
C TYR A 68 18.91 12.41 31.74
N GLY A 69 19.37 12.24 32.98
CA GLY A 69 18.52 11.87 34.12
C GLY A 69 18.03 10.40 34.10
N VAL A 70 18.64 9.57 33.27
CA VAL A 70 18.48 8.11 33.31
C VAL A 70 19.76 7.56 33.95
N GLU A 71 19.64 7.02 35.16
CA GLU A 71 20.69 6.18 35.73
C GLU A 71 20.97 5.06 34.72
N GLU A 72 22.23 4.84 34.33
CA GLU A 72 22.60 3.63 33.60
C GLU A 72 22.21 2.44 34.45
N LYS A 73 21.07 1.83 34.17
CA LYS A 73 20.76 0.52 34.72
C LYS A 73 21.82 -0.40 34.12
N SER A 74 22.82 -0.73 34.92
CA SER A 74 23.87 -1.67 34.58
C SER A 74 23.22 -2.89 33.91
N GLU A 75 23.76 -3.29 32.77
CA GLU A 75 23.25 -4.29 31.81
C GLU A 75 22.91 -5.67 32.42
N LYS A 76 23.10 -5.85 33.73
CA LYS A 76 22.97 -7.12 34.46
C LYS A 76 21.60 -7.40 35.07
N ASP A 77 20.60 -6.51 35.01
CA ASP A 77 19.32 -6.74 35.72
C ASP A 77 18.07 -6.36 34.91
N VAL A 78 18.10 -6.67 33.62
CA VAL A 78 16.90 -6.76 32.79
C VAL A 78 17.02 -8.02 31.94
N THR A 79 16.72 -9.17 32.53
CA THR A 79 16.17 -10.31 31.78
C THR A 79 14.77 -9.92 31.29
N ALA A 80 14.65 -8.85 30.49
CA ALA A 80 13.52 -8.71 29.61
C ALA A 80 13.75 -9.77 28.55
N THR A 81 13.17 -10.94 28.75
CA THR A 81 12.90 -11.87 27.67
C THR A 81 12.32 -11.01 26.55
N PRO A 82 13.00 -10.88 25.40
CA PRO A 82 12.43 -10.13 24.30
C PRO A 82 11.15 -10.88 23.94
N THR A 83 10.00 -10.34 24.34
CA THR A 83 8.68 -10.75 23.86
C THR A 83 8.51 -10.26 22.41
N ASN A 84 9.60 -10.28 21.63
CA ASN A 84 9.51 -10.47 20.21
C ASN A 84 9.20 -11.95 20.00
N THR A 85 7.96 -12.34 20.27
CA THR A 85 7.37 -13.49 19.58
C THR A 85 7.17 -13.08 18.12
N SER A 86 8.27 -12.87 17.40
CA SER A 86 8.29 -12.90 15.95
C SER A 86 8.20 -14.37 15.51
N SER A 87 7.19 -15.08 15.99
CA SER A 87 6.73 -16.27 15.29
C SER A 87 6.03 -15.75 14.05
N THR A 88 6.82 -15.38 13.04
CA THR A 88 6.31 -15.09 11.71
C THR A 88 5.44 -16.29 11.34
N SER A 89 4.15 -16.03 11.22
CA SER A 89 3.18 -17.10 10.95
C SER A 89 3.65 -17.88 9.72
N SER A 90 3.48 -19.20 9.72
CA SER A 90 3.93 -20.02 8.58
C SER A 90 3.40 -19.46 7.26
N PHE A 91 4.21 -19.52 6.21
CA PHE A 91 3.89 -18.96 4.88
C PHE A 91 2.51 -19.42 4.36
N THR A 92 2.11 -20.66 4.66
CA THR A 92 0.79 -21.20 4.30
C THR A 92 -0.35 -20.53 5.06
N LYS A 93 -0.16 -20.23 6.34
CA LYS A 93 -1.14 -19.47 7.15
C LYS A 93 -1.24 -18.02 6.66
N GLN A 94 -0.10 -17.39 6.33
CA GLN A 94 -0.09 -16.07 5.70
C GLN A 94 -0.91 -16.10 4.41
N LEU A 95 -0.61 -17.04 3.51
CA LEU A 95 -1.29 -17.17 2.23
C LEU A 95 -2.81 -17.38 2.40
N ALA A 96 -3.23 -18.26 3.30
CA ALA A 96 -4.64 -18.54 3.56
C ALA A 96 -5.39 -17.30 4.07
N VAL A 97 -4.82 -16.59 5.06
CA VAL A 97 -5.42 -15.38 5.63
C VAL A 97 -5.48 -14.25 4.61
N LEU A 98 -4.41 -14.04 3.84
CA LEU A 98 -4.40 -13.01 2.79
C LEU A 98 -5.41 -13.33 1.67
N THR A 99 -5.57 -14.60 1.32
CA THR A 99 -6.53 -15.04 0.31
C THR A 99 -7.97 -14.82 0.79
N ASP A 100 -8.28 -15.21 2.03
CA ASP A 100 -9.62 -15.02 2.62
C ASP A 100 -9.96 -13.53 2.74
N ARG A 101 -9.03 -12.72 3.26
CA ARG A 101 -9.17 -11.25 3.30
C ARG A 101 -9.44 -10.67 1.91
N SER A 102 -8.65 -11.07 0.90
CA SER A 102 -8.79 -10.56 -0.46
C SER A 102 -10.11 -10.97 -1.09
N PHE A 103 -10.61 -12.17 -0.78
CA PHE A 103 -11.90 -12.66 -1.25
C PHE A 103 -13.07 -11.92 -0.57
N LEU A 104 -12.97 -11.65 0.72
CA LEU A 104 -13.95 -10.84 1.45
C LEU A 104 -14.04 -9.41 0.89
N VAL A 105 -12.90 -8.79 0.58
CA VAL A 105 -12.86 -7.47 -0.07
C VAL A 105 -13.52 -7.54 -1.44
N ALA A 106 -13.17 -8.55 -2.26
CA ALA A 106 -13.77 -8.71 -3.59
C ALA A 106 -15.29 -8.91 -3.53
N ARG A 107 -15.81 -9.60 -2.51
CA ARG A 107 -17.25 -9.79 -2.29
C ARG A 107 -17.96 -8.54 -1.78
N ARG A 108 -17.31 -7.73 -0.94
CA ARG A 108 -17.89 -6.49 -0.39
C ARG A 108 -17.92 -5.35 -1.39
N GLU A 109 -17.03 -5.37 -2.38
CA GLU A 109 -16.97 -4.36 -3.45
C GLU A 109 -17.33 -4.95 -4.83
N PRO A 110 -18.56 -5.47 -5.02
CA PRO A 110 -18.94 -6.11 -6.27
C PRO A 110 -19.00 -5.11 -7.43
N LEU A 111 -19.22 -3.82 -7.14
CA LEU A 111 -19.38 -2.77 -8.15
C LEU A 111 -18.15 -2.64 -9.07
N ALA A 112 -16.95 -2.78 -8.51
CA ALA A 112 -15.70 -2.74 -9.28
C ALA A 112 -15.61 -3.86 -10.33
N TYR A 113 -16.25 -5.01 -10.08
CA TYR A 113 -16.27 -6.16 -10.99
C TYR A 113 -17.49 -6.14 -11.91
N LEU A 114 -18.65 -5.73 -11.39
CA LEU A 114 -19.92 -5.68 -12.12
C LEU A 114 -19.87 -4.68 -13.27
N VAL A 115 -19.33 -3.48 -13.05
CA VAL A 115 -19.21 -2.45 -14.09
C VAL A 115 -18.42 -2.97 -15.30
N ARG A 116 -17.35 -3.74 -15.07
CA ARG A 116 -16.56 -4.33 -16.15
C ARG A 116 -17.31 -5.44 -16.87
N LEU A 117 -18.08 -6.25 -16.16
CA LEU A 117 -18.88 -7.32 -16.76
C LEU A 117 -19.97 -6.73 -17.67
N VAL A 118 -20.69 -5.71 -17.19
CA VAL A 118 -21.72 -5.01 -17.97
C VAL A 118 -21.10 -4.28 -19.16
N ALA A 119 -20.00 -3.55 -18.97
CA ALA A 119 -19.31 -2.87 -20.07
C ALA A 119 -18.81 -3.86 -21.15
N ASN A 120 -18.27 -5.01 -20.75
CA ASN A 120 -17.85 -6.06 -21.68
C ASN A 120 -19.03 -6.63 -22.46
N PHE A 121 -20.14 -6.91 -21.79
CA PHE A 121 -21.35 -7.42 -22.42
C PHE A 121 -21.91 -6.42 -23.44
N VAL A 122 -22.07 -5.15 -23.06
CA VAL A 122 -22.56 -4.09 -23.95
C VAL A 122 -21.64 -3.88 -25.15
N ALA A 123 -20.32 -3.86 -24.95
CA ALA A 123 -19.35 -3.72 -26.03
C ALA A 123 -19.41 -4.90 -27.00
N THR A 124 -19.49 -6.12 -26.49
CA THR A 124 -19.53 -7.34 -27.31
C THR A 124 -20.84 -7.41 -28.10
N LEU A 125 -21.96 -7.04 -27.49
CA LEU A 125 -23.26 -6.96 -28.16
C LEU A 125 -23.26 -5.89 -29.27
N PHE A 126 -22.70 -4.71 -29.01
CA PHE A 126 -22.59 -3.62 -29.98
C PHE A 126 -21.82 -4.05 -31.24
N PHE A 127 -20.64 -4.65 -31.07
CA PHE A 127 -19.87 -5.17 -32.21
C PHE A 127 -20.54 -6.39 -32.85
N GLY A 128 -21.24 -7.24 -32.08
CA GLY A 128 -22.03 -8.35 -32.60
C GLY A 128 -23.11 -7.88 -33.59
N ILE A 129 -23.80 -6.79 -33.27
CA ILE A 129 -24.84 -6.20 -34.14
C ILE A 129 -24.21 -5.61 -35.42
N ILE A 130 -23.09 -4.88 -35.30
CA ILE A 130 -22.41 -4.28 -36.45
C ILE A 130 -21.93 -5.34 -37.45
N TYR A 131 -21.39 -6.45 -36.94
CA TYR A 131 -20.81 -7.52 -37.75
C TYR A 131 -21.79 -8.68 -38.01
N ILE A 132 -23.10 -8.47 -37.90
CA ILE A 132 -24.10 -9.54 -38.06
C ILE A 132 -24.03 -10.24 -39.43
N LYS A 133 -23.68 -9.48 -40.49
CA LYS A 133 -23.51 -10.01 -41.86
C LYS A 133 -22.31 -10.95 -42.01
N THR A 134 -21.39 -10.95 -41.05
CA THR A 134 -20.22 -11.83 -41.02
C THR A 134 -20.59 -13.27 -40.61
N ARG A 135 -21.85 -13.53 -40.23
CA ARG A 135 -22.38 -14.87 -40.02
C ARG A 135 -22.44 -15.70 -41.31
N ASP A 136 -22.57 -15.06 -42.47
CA ASP A 136 -22.61 -15.77 -43.75
C ASP A 136 -21.24 -16.35 -44.08
N LYS A 137 -21.20 -17.64 -44.43
CA LYS A 137 -19.97 -18.40 -44.69
C LYS A 137 -19.40 -18.13 -46.10
N THR A 138 -19.28 -16.86 -46.47
CA THR A 138 -18.74 -16.40 -47.76
C THR A 138 -17.28 -15.94 -47.60
N GLN A 139 -16.42 -16.24 -48.58
CA GLN A 139 -14.99 -15.94 -48.53
C GLN A 139 -14.69 -14.43 -48.32
N ASP A 140 -15.53 -13.55 -48.89
CA ASP A 140 -15.39 -12.09 -48.73
C ASP A 140 -15.51 -11.61 -47.27
N GLN A 141 -16.12 -12.40 -46.39
CA GLN A 141 -16.34 -12.05 -44.98
C GLN A 141 -15.21 -12.48 -44.04
N VAL A 142 -14.17 -13.16 -44.52
CA VAL A 142 -13.07 -13.69 -43.68
C VAL A 142 -12.32 -12.57 -42.94
N ILE A 143 -12.07 -11.45 -43.62
CA ILE A 143 -11.40 -10.28 -43.02
C ILE A 143 -12.29 -9.66 -41.93
N SER A 144 -13.56 -9.40 -42.23
CA SER A 144 -14.55 -8.90 -41.26
C SER A 144 -14.67 -9.80 -40.03
N ARG A 145 -14.62 -11.12 -40.21
CA ARG A 145 -14.67 -12.10 -39.12
C ARG A 145 -13.44 -12.05 -38.23
N THR A 146 -12.28 -11.84 -38.83
CA THR A 146 -11.02 -11.67 -38.09
C THR A 146 -11.06 -10.41 -37.24
N PHE A 147 -11.53 -9.29 -37.79
CA PHE A 147 -11.71 -8.05 -37.03
C PHE A 147 -12.73 -8.19 -35.91
N PHE A 148 -13.87 -8.85 -36.17
CA PHE A 148 -14.87 -9.12 -35.14
C PHE A 148 -14.29 -9.91 -33.97
N LEU A 149 -13.58 -11.01 -34.24
CA LEU A 149 -12.90 -11.80 -33.19
C LEU A 149 -11.84 -10.99 -32.45
N MET A 150 -11.08 -10.15 -33.16
CA MET A 150 -10.10 -9.24 -32.55
C MET A 150 -10.77 -8.25 -31.60
N PHE A 151 -11.89 -7.64 -31.97
CA PHE A 151 -12.62 -6.71 -31.11
C PHE A 151 -13.26 -7.41 -29.90
N CYS A 152 -13.86 -8.58 -30.10
CA CYS A 152 -14.48 -9.37 -29.03
C CYS A 152 -13.47 -9.86 -27.99
N MET A 153 -12.20 -10.09 -28.34
CA MET A 153 -11.15 -10.43 -27.37
C MET A 153 -10.38 -9.20 -26.85
N GLY A 154 -10.08 -8.25 -27.74
CA GLY A 154 -9.22 -7.10 -27.45
C GLY A 154 -9.89 -6.08 -26.54
N ILE A 155 -11.15 -5.74 -26.78
CA ILE A 155 -11.86 -4.73 -26.00
C ILE A 155 -12.05 -5.16 -24.54
N PRO A 156 -12.51 -6.39 -24.23
CA PRO A 156 -12.60 -6.88 -22.85
C PRO A 156 -11.28 -6.88 -22.08
N MET A 157 -10.16 -7.06 -22.78
CA MET A 157 -8.83 -7.04 -22.18
C MET A 157 -8.43 -5.63 -21.70
N GLN A 158 -8.83 -4.57 -22.43
CA GLN A 158 -8.48 -3.18 -22.10
C GLN A 158 -9.21 -2.64 -20.86
N PHE A 159 -10.37 -3.19 -20.50
CA PHE A 159 -11.11 -2.76 -19.32
C PHE A 159 -10.42 -3.07 -17.98
N ILE A 160 -9.27 -3.76 -18.00
CA ILE A 160 -8.39 -3.87 -16.83
C ILE A 160 -7.93 -2.50 -16.32
N ILE A 161 -7.81 -1.48 -17.20
CA ILE A 161 -7.36 -0.13 -16.85
C ILE A 161 -8.23 0.51 -15.76
N VAL A 162 -9.54 0.23 -15.74
CA VAL A 162 -10.48 0.72 -14.71
C VAL A 162 -10.08 0.24 -13.30
N SER A 163 -9.35 -0.88 -13.21
CA SER A 163 -8.86 -1.45 -11.95
C SER A 163 -7.60 -0.79 -11.42
N ASN A 164 -6.87 -0.04 -12.24
CA ASN A 164 -5.55 0.47 -11.87
C ASN A 164 -5.60 1.34 -10.61
N PHE A 165 -6.66 2.14 -10.47
CA PHE A 165 -6.88 2.96 -9.28
C PHE A 165 -6.99 2.11 -8.02
N ILE A 166 -7.81 1.05 -8.05
CA ILE A 166 -8.00 0.15 -6.90
C ILE A 166 -6.69 -0.56 -6.54
N TYR A 167 -5.96 -1.06 -7.55
CA TYR A 167 -4.66 -1.70 -7.34
C TYR A 167 -3.61 -0.74 -6.79
N TYR A 168 -3.67 0.54 -7.14
CA TYR A 168 -2.79 1.56 -6.58
C TYR A 168 -2.97 1.72 -5.06
N TYR A 169 -4.21 1.80 -4.56
CA TYR A 169 -4.45 1.86 -3.12
C TYR A 169 -4.05 0.58 -2.40
N GLN A 170 -4.33 -0.58 -3.00
CA GLN A 170 -3.91 -1.86 -2.45
C GLN A 170 -2.37 -1.94 -2.32
N TRP A 171 -1.65 -1.43 -3.31
CA TRP A 171 -0.19 -1.36 -3.30
C TRP A 171 0.35 -0.43 -2.20
N LEU A 172 -0.28 0.72 -1.97
CA LEU A 172 0.10 1.63 -0.89
C LEU A 172 -0.06 0.98 0.49
N SER A 173 -1.15 0.25 0.70
CA SER A 173 -1.38 -0.51 1.94
C SER A 173 -0.37 -1.65 2.11
N LEU A 174 -0.12 -2.42 1.05
CA LEU A 174 0.86 -3.51 1.05
C LEU A 174 2.26 -3.01 1.39
N LYS A 175 2.69 -1.87 0.84
CA LYS A 175 3.99 -1.27 1.17
C LYS A 175 4.15 -0.98 2.66
N LYS A 176 3.08 -0.59 3.35
CA LYS A 176 3.10 -0.34 4.80
C LYS A 176 3.18 -1.67 5.55
N GLU A 177 2.29 -2.60 5.23
CA GLU A 177 2.22 -3.93 5.87
C GLU A 177 3.54 -4.74 5.71
N VAL A 178 4.24 -4.59 4.58
CA VAL A 178 5.57 -5.20 4.37
C VAL A 178 6.68 -4.50 5.16
N LYS A 179 6.65 -3.16 5.27
CA LYS A 179 7.60 -2.41 6.10
C LYS A 179 7.45 -2.74 7.59
N ASP A 180 6.21 -3.02 8.01
CA ASP A 180 5.88 -3.46 9.37
C ASP A 180 6.23 -4.93 9.62
N GLY A 181 6.69 -5.67 8.60
CA GLY A 181 7.15 -7.06 8.73
C GLY A 181 6.03 -8.10 8.89
N MET A 182 4.79 -7.76 8.51
CA MET A 182 3.62 -8.61 8.77
C MET A 182 3.56 -9.88 7.91
N TYR A 183 3.98 -9.82 6.65
CA TYR A 183 4.03 -10.96 5.73
C TYR A 183 5.02 -10.73 4.57
N HIS A 184 5.40 -11.81 3.89
CA HIS A 184 6.30 -11.72 2.74
C HIS A 184 5.56 -11.23 1.47
N PRO A 185 6.12 -10.31 0.67
CA PRO A 185 5.45 -9.78 -0.53
C PRO A 185 5.06 -10.87 -1.54
N ALA A 186 5.83 -11.96 -1.63
CA ALA A 186 5.50 -13.11 -2.47
C ALA A 186 4.19 -13.81 -2.04
N ALA A 187 3.89 -13.89 -0.74
CA ALA A 187 2.64 -14.47 -0.26
C ALA A 187 1.44 -13.65 -0.75
N SER A 188 1.55 -12.33 -0.71
CA SER A 188 0.50 -11.42 -1.20
C SER A 188 0.34 -11.48 -2.71
N ALA A 189 1.43 -11.65 -3.47
CA ALA A 189 1.35 -11.84 -4.91
C ALA A 189 0.55 -13.12 -5.21
N ILE A 190 0.93 -14.26 -4.64
CA ILE A 190 0.25 -15.54 -4.88
C ILE A 190 -1.22 -15.50 -4.46
N ALA A 191 -1.53 -14.90 -3.29
CA ALA A 191 -2.91 -14.71 -2.84
C ALA A 191 -3.75 -13.93 -3.88
N SER A 192 -3.17 -12.88 -4.47
CA SER A 192 -3.84 -12.06 -5.47
C SER A 192 -4.13 -12.84 -6.75
N TRP A 193 -3.21 -13.70 -7.21
CA TRP A 193 -3.43 -14.57 -8.38
C TRP A 193 -4.56 -15.58 -8.15
N ILE A 194 -4.61 -16.18 -6.96
CA ILE A 194 -5.66 -17.15 -6.58
C ILE A 194 -7.04 -16.48 -6.64
N VAL A 195 -7.19 -15.28 -6.07
CA VAL A 195 -8.47 -14.56 -6.05
C VAL A 195 -8.86 -14.02 -7.43
N GLN A 196 -7.91 -13.64 -8.27
CA GLN A 196 -8.20 -13.13 -9.62
C GLN A 196 -8.62 -14.22 -10.61
N THR A 197 -8.12 -15.45 -10.46
CA THR A 197 -8.42 -16.58 -11.35
C THR A 197 -9.91 -16.83 -11.57
N PRO A 198 -10.78 -16.94 -10.54
CA PRO A 198 -12.22 -17.16 -10.73
C PRO A 198 -12.87 -15.99 -11.47
N VAL A 199 -12.52 -14.74 -11.14
CA VAL A 199 -13.06 -13.54 -11.81
C VAL A 199 -12.64 -13.49 -13.29
N MET A 200 -11.43 -13.96 -13.62
CA MET A 200 -10.95 -14.07 -14.98
C MET A 200 -11.72 -15.15 -15.76
N ARG A 201 -11.98 -16.31 -15.15
CA ARG A 201 -12.79 -17.38 -15.77
C ARG A 201 -14.21 -16.92 -16.08
N THR A 202 -14.88 -16.27 -15.13
CA THR A 202 -16.26 -15.80 -15.33
C THR A 202 -16.35 -14.82 -16.51
N ARG A 203 -15.43 -13.84 -16.60
CA ARG A 203 -15.39 -12.89 -17.72
C ARG A 203 -15.14 -13.55 -19.06
N CYS A 204 -14.23 -14.52 -19.10
CA CYS A 204 -13.91 -15.26 -20.32
C CYS A 204 -15.11 -16.09 -20.81
N LEU A 205 -15.84 -16.71 -19.88
CA LEU A 205 -17.06 -17.47 -20.22
C LEU A 205 -18.18 -16.58 -20.77
N CYS A 206 -18.43 -15.41 -20.17
CA CYS A 206 -19.43 -14.47 -20.69
C CYS A 206 -19.10 -14.02 -22.12
N SER A 207 -17.89 -13.50 -22.35
CA SER A 207 -17.46 -13.03 -23.68
C SER A 207 -17.52 -14.15 -24.73
N ARG A 208 -17.18 -15.38 -24.35
CA ARG A 208 -17.22 -16.54 -25.23
C ARG A 208 -18.65 -16.93 -25.62
N MET A 209 -19.59 -16.85 -24.69
CA MET A 209 -21.00 -17.14 -24.94
C MET A 209 -21.59 -16.16 -25.97
N ASP A 210 -21.39 -14.86 -25.75
CA ASP A 210 -21.90 -13.80 -26.63
C ASP A 210 -21.32 -13.91 -28.06
N SER A 211 -20.02 -14.21 -28.15
CA SER A 211 -19.33 -14.35 -29.44
C SER A 211 -19.80 -15.59 -30.23
N TYR A 212 -20.13 -16.68 -29.52
CA TYR A 212 -20.62 -17.90 -30.18
C TYR A 212 -22.05 -17.75 -30.67
N ASP A 213 -22.91 -17.10 -29.90
CA ASP A 213 -24.30 -16.82 -30.29
C ASP A 213 -24.34 -15.85 -31.48
N ALA A 214 -23.46 -14.84 -31.50
CA ALA A 214 -23.34 -13.91 -32.63
C ALA A 214 -22.87 -14.58 -33.93
N LEU A 215 -22.02 -15.61 -33.84
CA LEU A 215 -21.43 -16.29 -35.02
C LEU A 215 -22.14 -17.59 -35.40
N ASP A 216 -23.16 -18.05 -34.67
CA ASP A 216 -23.90 -19.32 -34.86
C ASP A 216 -23.00 -20.49 -35.31
N ILE A 217 -21.87 -20.68 -34.61
CA ILE A 217 -20.83 -21.64 -35.01
C ILE A 217 -21.29 -23.10 -34.87
N ARG A 218 -22.47 -23.36 -34.28
CA ARG A 218 -22.96 -24.71 -33.95
C ARG A 218 -24.10 -25.25 -34.82
N ARG A 219 -24.66 -24.47 -35.76
CA ARG A 219 -25.58 -24.97 -36.79
C ARG A 219 -24.82 -25.24 -38.10
N SER A 220 -24.13 -26.38 -38.16
CA SER A 220 -23.83 -27.13 -39.40
C SER A 220 -23.36 -28.52 -39.04
#